data_AF-A0A811U6V5-F1
#
_entry.id   AF-A0A811U6V5-F1
#
_cell.length_a   1.000
_cell.length_b   1.000
_cell.length_c   1.000
_cell.angle_alpha   90.00
_cell.angle_beta   90.00
_cell.angle_gamma   90.00
#
_symmetry.space_group_name_H-M   'P 1'
#
loop_
_entity.id
_entity.type
_entity.pdbx_description
1 polymer ?
#
loop_
_entity_poly.entity_id
_entity_poly.type
_entity_poly.pdbx_seq_one_letter_code
_entity_poly.pdbx_strand_id
1 'polypeptide(L)'
;MEYIFDCFFEDTFDKITRNGLQDRSSRRDVLDHLNAVIGGCSDGQNVHTEEVAKLAVLAAVRYHREKKKSNCEVCLMGKFHNILYIALRTCWDWGVRDSAAVVLLLEEIYSCEKTFERIFLGALFGPHAPHFIAGWRSDFRDQDENTRAVVYFLHHATSLCMQLPVWIARFEQERMIKFIDIPIESCGRSSPLRVALQASAHDLLLILLRRRVGKQFAATMQKHFYDTSRSIRSVLPS
;
A
#
# COMPACT_ATOMS: atom_id res chain seq x y z
N MET A 1 -14.09 10.90 -19.37
CA MET A 1 -12.85 10.14 -19.11
C MET A 1 -13.10 8.92 -18.23
N GLU A 2 -13.90 9.03 -17.16
CA GLU A 2 -14.23 7.89 -16.27
C GLU A 2 -14.75 6.64 -16.99
N TYR A 3 -15.66 6.81 -17.95
CA TYR A 3 -16.21 5.71 -18.75
C TYR A 3 -15.14 4.89 -19.51
N ILE A 4 -14.01 5.50 -19.91
CA ILE A 4 -12.93 4.79 -20.62
C ILE A 4 -12.34 3.72 -19.71
N PHE A 5 -12.13 4.03 -18.42
CA PHE A 5 -11.57 3.09 -17.46
C PHE A 5 -12.58 2.03 -17.04
N ASP A 6 -13.86 2.38 -16.94
CA ASP A 6 -14.91 1.40 -16.69
C ASP A 6 -14.96 0.36 -17.84
N CYS A 7 -14.93 0.81 -19.11
CA CYS A 7 -14.82 -0.09 -20.27
C CYS A 7 -13.53 -0.90 -20.25
N PHE A 8 -12.38 -0.28 -19.95
CA PHE A 8 -11.10 -0.98 -19.87
C PHE A 8 -11.16 -2.15 -18.88
N PHE A 9 -11.70 -1.93 -17.68
CA PHE A 9 -11.76 -2.97 -16.66
C PHE A 9 -12.74 -4.08 -17.00
N GLU A 10 -13.94 -3.76 -17.49
CA GLU A 10 -14.90 -4.78 -17.95
C GLU A 10 -14.28 -5.62 -19.10
N ASP A 11 -13.83 -4.98 -20.18
CA ASP A 11 -13.33 -5.68 -21.37
C ASP A 11 -12.06 -6.50 -21.11
N THR A 12 -11.19 -6.01 -20.23
CA THR A 12 -9.94 -6.70 -19.88
C THR A 12 -10.23 -7.86 -18.94
N PHE A 13 -11.04 -7.64 -17.90
CA PHE A 13 -11.23 -8.65 -16.86
C PHE A 13 -12.20 -9.74 -17.30
N ASP A 14 -13.13 -9.49 -18.23
CA ASP A 14 -13.99 -10.54 -18.80
C ASP A 14 -13.19 -11.63 -19.53
N LYS A 15 -12.07 -11.25 -20.16
CA LYS A 15 -11.19 -12.18 -20.89
C LYS A 15 -10.21 -12.94 -20.00
N ILE A 16 -10.00 -12.47 -18.78
CA ILE A 16 -9.04 -13.06 -17.84
C ILE A 16 -9.75 -14.15 -17.00
N THR A 17 -9.12 -15.30 -16.84
CA THR A 17 -9.64 -16.35 -15.95
C THR A 17 -9.58 -15.90 -14.48
N ARG A 18 -10.36 -16.52 -13.59
CA ARG A 18 -10.42 -16.11 -12.17
C ARG A 18 -9.03 -16.00 -11.51
N ASN A 19 -8.10 -16.90 -11.84
CA ASN A 19 -6.75 -16.90 -11.28
C ASN A 19 -5.70 -16.26 -12.21
N GLY A 20 -6.10 -15.71 -13.35
CA GLY A 20 -5.19 -15.19 -14.36
C GLY A 20 -4.40 -13.94 -13.94
N LEU A 21 -4.58 -13.43 -12.72
CA LEU A 21 -3.77 -12.35 -12.13
C LEU A 21 -2.96 -12.80 -10.91
N GLN A 22 -2.85 -14.10 -10.66
CA GLN A 22 -2.11 -14.65 -9.52
C GLN A 22 -0.60 -14.42 -9.67
N ASP A 23 -0.07 -14.55 -10.87
CA ASP A 23 1.34 -14.32 -11.15
C ASP A 23 1.64 -12.85 -11.48
N ARG A 24 2.89 -12.46 -11.25
CA ARG A 24 3.36 -11.09 -11.42
C ARG A 24 3.41 -10.65 -12.88
N SER A 25 3.71 -11.57 -13.81
CA SER A 25 3.78 -11.27 -15.25
C SER A 25 2.42 -10.84 -15.77
N SER A 26 1.37 -11.63 -15.53
CA SER A 26 0.02 -11.30 -15.99
C SER A 26 -0.50 -9.96 -15.43
N ARG A 27 -0.14 -9.63 -14.19
CA ARG A 27 -0.44 -8.29 -13.63
C ARG A 27 0.36 -7.18 -14.30
N ARG A 28 1.62 -7.43 -14.65
CA ARG A 28 2.45 -6.46 -15.38
C ARG A 28 1.87 -6.18 -16.75
N ASP A 29 1.39 -7.18 -17.46
CA ASP A 29 0.79 -7.01 -18.78
C ASP A 29 -0.46 -6.10 -18.72
N VAL A 30 -1.32 -6.32 -17.71
CA VAL A 30 -2.48 -5.44 -17.47
C VAL A 30 -2.06 -4.02 -17.09
N LEU A 31 -1.03 -3.87 -16.24
CA LEU A 31 -0.48 -2.56 -15.87
C LEU A 31 0.10 -1.81 -17.06
N ASP A 32 0.84 -2.49 -17.93
CA ASP A 32 1.46 -1.88 -19.10
C ASP A 32 0.39 -1.38 -20.08
N HIS A 33 -0.68 -2.15 -20.29
CA HIS A 33 -1.82 -1.71 -21.07
C HIS A 33 -2.55 -0.51 -20.42
N LEU A 34 -2.80 -0.58 -19.11
CA LEU A 34 -3.43 0.53 -18.37
C LEU A 34 -2.59 1.81 -18.44
N ASN A 35 -1.26 1.69 -18.29
CA ASN A 35 -0.33 2.81 -18.38
C ASN A 35 -0.35 3.47 -19.77
N ALA A 36 -0.45 2.67 -20.84
CA ALA A 36 -0.61 3.18 -22.19
C ALA A 36 -1.93 3.95 -22.36
N VAL A 37 -3.04 3.45 -21.80
CA VAL A 37 -4.35 4.13 -21.82
C VAL A 37 -4.31 5.44 -21.03
N ILE A 38 -3.68 5.46 -19.86
CA ILE A 38 -3.50 6.67 -19.04
C ILE A 38 -2.69 7.73 -19.82
N GLY A 39 -1.57 7.34 -20.41
CA GLY A 39 -0.75 8.23 -21.24
C GLY A 39 -1.53 8.81 -22.42
N GLY A 40 -2.22 7.96 -23.18
CA GLY A 40 -3.04 8.40 -24.31
C GLY A 40 -4.19 9.33 -23.92
N CYS A 41 -4.84 9.08 -22.79
CA CYS A 41 -5.90 9.97 -22.28
C CYS A 41 -5.36 11.33 -21.81
N SER A 42 -4.21 11.33 -21.15
CA SER A 42 -3.49 12.54 -20.74
C SER A 42 -3.18 13.42 -21.95
N ASP A 43 -2.57 12.83 -22.98
CA ASP A 43 -2.15 13.55 -24.19
C ASP A 43 -3.36 14.04 -24.99
N GLY A 44 -4.37 13.19 -25.20
CA GLY A 44 -5.54 13.53 -26.02
C GLY A 44 -6.47 14.57 -25.39
N GLN A 45 -6.48 14.70 -24.05
CA GLN A 45 -7.34 15.65 -23.34
C GLN A 45 -6.56 16.81 -22.72
N ASN A 46 -5.23 16.82 -22.86
CA ASN A 46 -4.33 17.81 -22.26
C ASN A 46 -4.54 17.93 -20.74
N VAL A 47 -4.58 16.78 -20.06
CA VAL A 47 -4.77 16.67 -18.60
C VAL A 47 -3.53 16.02 -18.01
N HIS A 48 -3.10 16.44 -16.82
CA HIS A 48 -1.95 15.82 -16.15
C HIS A 48 -2.17 14.31 -15.92
N THR A 49 -1.15 13.51 -16.22
CA THR A 49 -1.16 12.04 -16.06
C THR A 49 -1.57 11.59 -14.66
N GLU A 50 -1.19 12.34 -13.62
CA GLU A 50 -1.60 12.08 -12.24
C GLU A 50 -3.11 12.11 -12.05
N GLU A 51 -3.79 13.10 -12.65
CA GLU A 51 -5.24 13.26 -12.55
C GLU A 51 -5.95 12.13 -13.31
N VAL A 52 -5.42 11.75 -14.47
CA VAL A 52 -5.92 10.61 -15.25
C VAL A 52 -5.74 9.29 -14.49
N ALA A 53 -4.57 9.09 -13.86
CA ALA A 53 -4.28 7.92 -13.05
C ALA A 53 -5.20 7.83 -11.82
N LYS A 54 -5.51 8.96 -11.18
CA LYS A 54 -6.51 9.02 -10.10
C LYS A 54 -7.88 8.51 -10.59
N LEU A 55 -8.33 8.93 -11.77
CA LEU A 55 -9.60 8.45 -12.34
C LEU A 55 -9.56 6.94 -12.62
N ALA A 56 -8.44 6.41 -13.11
CA ALA A 56 -8.25 4.98 -13.30
C ALA A 56 -8.33 4.19 -11.97
N VAL A 57 -7.71 4.72 -10.91
CA VAL A 57 -7.75 4.12 -9.56
C VAL A 57 -9.18 4.11 -9.00
N LEU A 58 -9.91 5.22 -9.12
CA LEU A 58 -11.29 5.30 -8.66
C LEU A 58 -12.21 4.35 -9.45
N ALA A 59 -12.00 4.23 -10.77
CA ALA A 59 -12.72 3.27 -11.61
C ALA A 59 -12.44 1.82 -11.18
N ALA A 60 -11.19 1.46 -10.86
CA ALA A 60 -10.85 0.13 -10.35
C ALA A 60 -11.57 -0.19 -9.02
N VAL A 61 -11.63 0.78 -8.10
CA VAL A 61 -12.37 0.64 -6.83
C VAL A 61 -13.87 0.48 -7.08
N ARG A 62 -14.46 1.27 -7.99
CA ARG A 62 -15.88 1.14 -8.37
C ARG A 62 -16.17 -0.24 -8.96
N TYR A 63 -15.37 -0.68 -9.93
CA TYR A 63 -15.50 -2.00 -10.54
C TYR A 63 -15.47 -3.12 -9.48
N HIS A 64 -14.50 -3.08 -8.55
CA HIS A 64 -14.45 -4.05 -7.46
C HIS A 64 -15.73 -4.01 -6.60
N ARG A 65 -16.18 -2.82 -6.20
CA ARG A 65 -17.40 -2.64 -5.39
C ARG A 65 -18.65 -3.15 -6.09
N GLU A 66 -18.79 -2.92 -7.38
CA GLU A 66 -19.92 -3.40 -8.17
C GLU A 66 -19.96 -4.93 -8.22
N LYS A 67 -18.82 -5.58 -8.51
CA LYS A 67 -18.73 -7.05 -8.50
C LYS A 67 -18.97 -7.62 -7.09
N LYS A 68 -18.46 -6.97 -6.04
CA LYS A 68 -18.71 -7.33 -4.63
C LYS A 68 -20.19 -7.18 -4.26
N LYS A 69 -20.83 -6.08 -4.63
CA LYS A 69 -22.27 -5.83 -4.41
C LYS A 69 -23.14 -6.85 -5.13
N SER A 70 -22.78 -7.19 -6.37
CA SER A 70 -23.46 -8.25 -7.14
C SER A 70 -23.31 -9.64 -6.52
N ASN A 71 -22.36 -9.80 -5.59
CA ASN A 71 -22.07 -11.03 -4.84
C ASN A 71 -22.37 -10.86 -3.35
N CYS A 72 -23.50 -10.23 -3.02
CA CYS A 72 -24.01 -10.08 -1.64
C CYS A 72 -23.01 -9.40 -0.69
N GLU A 73 -22.32 -8.36 -1.15
CA GLU A 73 -21.27 -7.64 -0.40
C GLU A 73 -20.03 -8.49 -0.04
N VAL A 74 -19.84 -9.64 -0.69
CA VAL A 74 -18.67 -10.51 -0.51
C VAL A 74 -17.74 -10.41 -1.72
N CYS A 75 -16.44 -10.21 -1.46
CA CYS A 75 -15.44 -10.16 -2.52
C CYS A 75 -15.31 -11.53 -3.23
N LEU A 76 -15.32 -11.51 -4.58
CA LEU A 76 -15.16 -12.72 -5.40
C LEU A 76 -13.72 -13.28 -5.43
N MET A 77 -12.75 -12.55 -4.87
CA MET A 77 -11.32 -12.85 -4.88
C MET A 77 -10.76 -13.01 -6.30
N GLY A 78 -9.53 -13.53 -6.43
CA GLY A 78 -8.89 -13.75 -7.74
C GLY A 78 -8.76 -12.45 -8.53
N LYS A 79 -9.08 -12.48 -9.83
CA LYS A 79 -9.02 -11.30 -10.72
C LYS A 79 -9.80 -10.11 -10.15
N PHE A 80 -10.99 -10.35 -9.62
CA PHE A 80 -11.87 -9.29 -9.14
C PHE A 80 -11.28 -8.52 -7.96
N HIS A 81 -10.48 -9.18 -7.13
CA HIS A 81 -9.76 -8.53 -6.02
C HIS A 81 -8.40 -7.98 -6.45
N ASN A 82 -7.69 -8.70 -7.34
CA ASN A 82 -6.36 -8.31 -7.79
C ASN A 82 -6.34 -6.98 -8.58
N ILE A 83 -7.48 -6.53 -9.10
CA ILE A 83 -7.63 -5.17 -9.66
C ILE A 83 -7.23 -4.08 -8.65
N LEU A 84 -7.47 -4.28 -7.35
CA LEU A 84 -7.09 -3.32 -6.31
C LEU A 84 -5.57 -3.20 -6.19
N TYR A 85 -4.81 -4.27 -6.47
CA TYR A 85 -3.35 -4.24 -6.50
C TYR A 85 -2.79 -3.64 -7.79
N ILE A 86 -3.51 -3.79 -8.91
CA ILE A 86 -3.24 -3.03 -10.14
C ILE A 86 -3.43 -1.53 -9.87
N ALA A 87 -4.52 -1.14 -9.22
CA ALA A 87 -4.78 0.24 -8.82
C ALA A 87 -3.72 0.75 -7.82
N LEU A 88 -3.32 -0.08 -6.86
CA LEU A 88 -2.27 0.27 -5.89
C LEU A 88 -0.94 0.54 -6.59
N ARG A 89 -0.57 -0.31 -7.55
CA ARG A 89 0.63 -0.11 -8.35
C ARG A 89 0.51 1.13 -9.25
N THR A 90 -0.67 1.39 -9.82
CA THR A 90 -0.96 2.59 -10.64
C THR A 90 -0.81 3.88 -9.83
N CYS A 91 -1.32 3.92 -8.59
CA CYS A 91 -1.09 5.04 -7.67
C CYS A 91 0.39 5.38 -7.54
N TRP A 92 1.22 4.35 -7.31
CA TRP A 92 2.66 4.51 -7.16
C TRP A 92 3.35 4.96 -8.45
N ASP A 93 3.06 4.31 -9.58
CA ASP A 93 3.73 4.57 -10.86
C ASP A 93 3.51 6.01 -11.34
N TRP A 94 2.30 6.56 -11.12
CA TRP A 94 1.94 7.91 -11.54
C TRP A 94 1.97 8.95 -10.41
N GLY A 95 2.35 8.54 -9.20
CA GLY A 95 2.50 9.43 -8.05
C GLY A 95 1.21 10.18 -7.68
N VAL A 96 0.08 9.48 -7.60
CA VAL A 96 -1.24 10.08 -7.29
C VAL A 96 -1.22 10.83 -5.96
N ARG A 97 -1.45 12.15 -5.98
CA ARG A 97 -1.30 13.00 -4.79
C ARG A 97 -2.57 13.10 -3.96
N ASP A 98 -3.72 12.82 -4.57
CA ASP A 98 -5.01 12.80 -3.90
C ASP A 98 -5.06 11.72 -2.81
N SER A 99 -4.92 12.15 -1.55
CA SER A 99 -4.91 11.24 -0.41
C SER A 99 -6.27 10.58 -0.19
N ALA A 100 -7.38 11.21 -0.59
CA ALA A 100 -8.70 10.61 -0.44
C ALA A 100 -8.87 9.43 -1.39
N ALA A 101 -8.41 9.56 -2.64
CA ALA A 101 -8.41 8.44 -3.60
C ALA A 101 -7.53 7.27 -3.13
N VAL A 102 -6.31 7.57 -2.65
CA VAL A 102 -5.40 6.53 -2.15
C VAL A 102 -5.96 5.85 -0.89
N VAL A 103 -6.51 6.61 0.07
CA VAL A 103 -7.10 6.02 1.28
C VAL A 103 -8.34 5.20 0.96
N LEU A 104 -9.21 5.65 0.05
CA LEU A 104 -10.37 4.88 -0.40
C LEU A 104 -9.97 3.51 -0.95
N LEU A 105 -8.88 3.46 -1.74
CA LEU A 105 -8.33 2.20 -2.23
C LEU A 105 -7.82 1.31 -1.10
N LEU A 106 -7.08 1.87 -0.13
CA LEU A 106 -6.58 1.12 1.02
C LEU A 106 -7.73 0.58 1.90
N GLU A 107 -8.78 1.36 2.12
CA GLU A 107 -9.99 0.91 2.82
C GLU A 107 -10.66 -0.25 2.08
N GLU A 108 -10.75 -0.17 0.74
CA GLU A 108 -11.35 -1.23 -0.06
C GLU A 108 -10.55 -2.54 0.05
N ILE A 109 -9.22 -2.47 -0.05
CA ILE A 109 -8.32 -3.63 0.18
C ILE A 109 -8.53 -4.22 1.57
N TYR A 110 -8.51 -3.36 2.60
CA TYR A 110 -8.69 -3.79 3.99
C TYR A 110 -10.07 -4.42 4.22
N SER A 111 -11.11 -3.92 3.56
CA SER A 111 -12.47 -4.44 3.70
C SER A 111 -12.55 -5.93 3.40
N CYS A 112 -11.71 -6.42 2.48
CA CYS A 112 -11.62 -7.81 2.04
C CYS A 112 -10.59 -8.61 2.84
N GLU A 113 -9.38 -8.08 3.01
CA GLU A 113 -8.24 -8.84 3.56
C GLU A 113 -8.07 -8.71 5.07
N LYS A 114 -8.57 -7.63 5.67
CA LYS A 114 -8.34 -7.25 7.07
C LYS A 114 -6.85 -7.15 7.46
N THR A 115 -5.98 -6.94 6.47
CA THR A 115 -4.54 -6.72 6.63
C THR A 115 -4.00 -5.91 5.44
N PHE A 116 -2.74 -5.46 5.55
CA PHE A 116 -1.98 -4.82 4.47
C PHE A 116 -0.67 -5.55 4.19
N GLU A 117 -0.57 -6.83 4.55
CA GLU A 117 0.70 -7.58 4.44
C GLU A 117 1.31 -7.54 3.04
N ARG A 118 0.51 -7.55 1.97
CA ARG A 118 1.03 -7.46 0.59
C ARG A 118 1.78 -6.15 0.29
N ILE A 119 1.50 -5.08 1.03
CA ILE A 119 2.25 -3.81 0.95
C ILE A 119 3.56 -3.90 1.75
N PHE A 120 3.55 -4.55 2.92
CA PHE A 120 4.70 -4.57 3.83
C PHE A 120 5.71 -5.69 3.55
N LEU A 121 5.26 -6.89 3.16
CA LEU A 121 6.13 -8.07 3.07
C LEU A 121 7.29 -7.88 2.09
N GLY A 122 7.06 -7.19 0.97
CA GLY A 122 8.12 -6.89 0.00
C GLY A 122 9.19 -5.93 0.54
N ALA A 123 8.83 -5.02 1.44
CA ALA A 123 9.77 -4.11 2.09
C ALA A 123 10.51 -4.79 3.25
N LEU A 124 9.85 -5.73 3.94
CA LEU A 124 10.42 -6.49 5.06
C LEU A 124 11.40 -7.57 4.59
N PHE A 125 11.07 -8.29 3.52
CA PHE A 125 11.76 -9.52 3.12
C PHE A 125 12.22 -9.54 1.65
N GLY A 126 12.08 -8.42 0.93
CA GLY A 126 12.36 -8.34 -0.49
C GLY A 126 11.24 -8.90 -1.38
N PRO A 127 11.33 -8.77 -2.71
CA PRO A 127 10.21 -9.00 -3.63
C PRO A 127 9.83 -10.48 -3.84
N HIS A 128 10.70 -11.42 -3.45
CA HIS A 128 10.52 -12.86 -3.68
C HIS A 128 9.91 -13.60 -2.48
N ALA A 129 10.34 -13.27 -1.26
CA ALA A 129 9.86 -13.91 -0.03
C ALA A 129 8.32 -13.87 0.16
N PRO A 130 7.59 -12.81 -0.24
CA PRO A 130 6.13 -12.79 -0.17
C PRO A 130 5.45 -13.97 -0.87
N HIS A 131 6.06 -14.54 -1.92
CA HIS A 131 5.50 -15.68 -2.62
C HIS A 131 5.45 -16.94 -1.73
N PHE A 132 6.48 -17.15 -0.93
CA PHE A 132 6.57 -18.29 -0.01
C PHE A 132 5.75 -18.07 1.26
N ILE A 133 5.58 -16.82 1.69
CA ILE A 133 4.88 -16.46 2.94
C ILE A 133 3.36 -16.36 2.74
N ALA A 134 2.94 -15.75 1.64
CA ALA A 134 1.54 -15.37 1.40
C ALA A 134 1.02 -15.78 0.00
N GLY A 135 1.76 -16.60 -0.74
CA GLY A 135 1.36 -17.07 -2.07
C GLY A 135 1.35 -15.98 -3.14
N TRP A 136 1.88 -14.79 -2.85
CA TRP A 136 1.81 -13.62 -3.72
C TRP A 136 3.17 -12.98 -3.92
N ARG A 137 3.54 -12.66 -5.16
CA ARG A 137 4.80 -11.94 -5.44
C ARG A 137 4.53 -10.43 -5.50
N SER A 138 5.41 -9.62 -4.89
CA SER A 138 5.29 -8.16 -4.96
C SER A 138 5.40 -7.66 -6.40
N ASP A 139 4.61 -6.65 -6.75
CA ASP A 139 4.68 -6.00 -8.07
C ASP A 139 5.88 -5.05 -8.18
N PHE A 140 6.40 -4.56 -7.06
CA PHE A 140 7.61 -3.73 -7.01
C PHE A 140 8.88 -4.55 -7.32
N ARG A 141 9.84 -3.90 -7.96
CA ARG A 141 11.04 -4.48 -8.57
C ARG A 141 12.01 -5.06 -7.54
N ASP A 142 12.28 -4.29 -6.50
CA ASP A 142 13.29 -4.58 -5.48
C ASP A 142 12.80 -4.14 -4.10
N GLN A 143 13.52 -4.53 -3.04
CA GLN A 143 13.17 -4.19 -1.66
C GLN A 143 13.14 -2.67 -1.43
N ASP A 144 13.98 -1.95 -2.17
CA ASP A 144 14.09 -0.50 -2.14
C ASP A 144 12.83 0.18 -2.67
N GLU A 145 12.33 -0.24 -3.83
CA GLU A 145 11.06 0.25 -4.40
C GLU A 145 9.88 -0.12 -3.50
N ASN A 146 9.87 -1.33 -2.93
CA ASN A 146 8.86 -1.71 -1.93
C ASN A 146 8.89 -0.77 -0.72
N THR A 147 10.08 -0.44 -0.21
CA THR A 147 10.24 0.44 0.96
C THR A 147 9.75 1.85 0.65
N ARG A 148 10.09 2.40 -0.52
CA ARG A 148 9.57 3.71 -0.93
C ARG A 148 8.05 3.69 -1.17
N ALA A 149 7.51 2.60 -1.70
CA ALA A 149 6.07 2.42 -1.84
C ALA A 149 5.35 2.40 -0.48
N VAL A 150 5.90 1.69 0.52
CA VAL A 150 5.40 1.74 1.90
C VAL A 150 5.40 3.17 2.44
N VAL A 151 6.48 3.94 2.22
CA VAL A 151 6.53 5.35 2.64
C VAL A 151 5.44 6.20 1.97
N TYR A 152 5.19 5.97 0.69
CA TYR A 152 4.13 6.65 -0.07
C TYR A 152 2.74 6.35 0.52
N PHE A 153 2.37 5.08 0.70
CA PHE A 153 1.06 4.75 1.28
C PHE A 153 0.94 5.21 2.74
N LEU A 154 2.03 5.14 3.52
CA LEU A 154 2.07 5.71 4.87
C LEU A 154 1.81 7.21 4.88
N HIS A 155 2.35 7.95 3.90
CA HIS A 155 2.11 9.39 3.79
C HIS A 155 0.63 9.69 3.58
N HIS A 156 -0.03 9.03 2.62
CA HIS A 156 -1.45 9.24 2.35
C HIS A 156 -2.34 8.82 3.53
N ALA A 157 -2.11 7.63 4.09
CA ALA A 157 -2.85 7.15 5.24
C ALA A 157 -2.69 8.09 6.47
N THR A 158 -1.49 8.61 6.70
CA THR A 158 -1.25 9.56 7.81
C THR A 158 -1.90 10.91 7.55
N SER A 159 -1.91 11.38 6.30
CA SER A 159 -2.48 12.69 5.93
C SER A 159 -3.98 12.78 6.22
N LEU A 160 -4.70 11.65 6.20
CA LEU A 160 -6.10 11.56 6.57
C LEU A 160 -6.34 10.83 7.90
N CYS A 161 -5.30 10.65 8.71
CA CYS A 161 -5.38 9.99 10.02
C CYS A 161 -6.09 8.62 9.98
N MET A 162 -5.89 7.87 8.89
CA MET A 162 -6.58 6.61 8.61
C MET A 162 -6.47 5.62 9.76
N GLN A 163 -7.62 5.16 10.24
CA GLN A 163 -7.75 4.11 11.24
C GLN A 163 -8.80 3.10 10.78
N LEU A 164 -8.57 1.84 11.08
CA LEU A 164 -9.43 0.75 10.65
C LEU A 164 -9.75 -0.19 11.83
N PRO A 165 -10.95 -0.79 11.86
CA PRO A 165 -11.34 -1.69 12.94
C PRO A 165 -10.58 -3.02 12.82
N VAL A 166 -9.81 -3.36 13.85
CA VAL A 166 -9.08 -4.63 13.97
C VAL A 166 -9.62 -5.39 15.19
N TRP A 167 -10.00 -6.64 15.00
CA TRP A 167 -10.36 -7.54 16.10
C TRP A 167 -9.12 -7.90 16.94
N ILE A 168 -9.15 -7.57 18.24
CA ILE A 168 -8.07 -7.88 19.18
C ILE A 168 -8.52 -8.99 20.12
N ALA A 169 -8.08 -10.22 19.82
CA ALA A 169 -8.47 -11.43 20.55
C ALA A 169 -8.30 -11.34 22.08
N ARG A 170 -7.21 -10.70 22.55
CA ARG A 170 -6.96 -10.52 24.01
C ARG A 170 -8.09 -9.78 24.73
N PHE A 171 -8.76 -8.87 24.03
CA PHE A 171 -9.80 -8.01 24.61
C PHE A 171 -11.20 -8.35 24.08
N GLU A 172 -11.34 -9.36 23.21
CA GLU A 172 -12.59 -9.76 22.57
C GLU A 172 -13.40 -8.58 22.00
N GLN A 173 -12.71 -7.60 21.41
CA GLN A 173 -13.33 -6.40 20.86
C GLN A 173 -12.59 -5.87 19.63
N GLU A 174 -13.31 -5.15 18.79
CA GLU A 174 -12.71 -4.33 17.73
C GLU A 174 -12.11 -3.05 18.32
N ARG A 175 -10.94 -2.67 17.81
CA ARG A 175 -10.31 -1.38 18.11
C ARG A 175 -9.91 -0.69 16.83
N MET A 176 -10.01 0.63 16.83
CA MET A 176 -9.51 1.45 15.73
C MET A 176 -8.00 1.51 15.78
N ILE A 177 -7.35 0.94 14.76
CA ILE A 177 -5.89 0.83 14.66
C ILE A 177 -5.42 1.62 13.44
N LYS A 178 -4.31 2.36 13.60
CA LYS A 178 -3.69 3.13 12.51
C LYS A 178 -3.15 2.20 11.44
N PHE A 179 -3.17 2.62 10.18
CA PHE A 179 -2.59 1.87 9.04
C PHE A 179 -1.21 1.24 9.34
N ILE A 180 -0.30 2.01 9.94
CA ILE A 180 1.08 1.60 10.29
C ILE A 180 1.18 0.51 11.39
N ASP A 181 0.06 0.24 12.07
CA ASP A 181 -0.04 -0.66 13.20
C ASP A 181 -0.85 -1.92 12.88
N ILE A 182 -1.50 -1.97 11.71
CA ILE A 182 -2.35 -3.11 11.33
C ILE A 182 -1.50 -4.38 11.23
N PRO A 183 -1.91 -5.48 11.90
CA PRO A 183 -1.16 -6.72 11.92
C PRO A 183 -0.91 -7.35 10.55
N ILE A 184 0.25 -7.98 10.42
CA ILE A 184 0.59 -8.87 9.30
C ILE A 184 0.16 -10.28 9.70
N GLU A 185 -0.87 -10.82 9.05
CA GLU A 185 -1.49 -12.11 9.42
C GLU A 185 -0.49 -13.26 9.31
N SER A 186 0.24 -13.33 8.19
CA SER A 186 1.27 -14.35 7.94
C SER A 186 2.47 -14.31 8.90
N CYS A 187 2.66 -13.22 9.65
CA CYS A 187 3.72 -13.07 10.66
C CYS A 187 3.18 -13.17 12.09
N GLY A 188 2.24 -14.10 12.31
CA GLY A 188 1.65 -14.36 13.63
C GLY A 188 0.85 -13.17 14.17
N ARG A 189 0.19 -12.42 13.29
CA ARG A 189 -0.54 -11.17 13.61
C ARG A 189 0.33 -10.14 14.36
N SER A 190 1.62 -10.08 14.02
CA SER A 190 2.54 -9.09 14.57
C SER A 190 2.40 -7.75 13.85
N SER A 191 2.65 -6.65 14.56
CA SER A 191 2.69 -5.33 13.93
C SER A 191 3.89 -5.22 12.96
N PRO A 192 3.79 -4.39 11.89
CA PRO A 192 4.90 -4.21 10.94
C PRO A 192 6.20 -3.78 11.63
N LEU A 193 6.13 -2.99 12.70
CA LEU A 193 7.29 -2.57 13.49
C LEU A 193 8.00 -3.75 14.17
N ARG A 194 7.22 -4.66 14.78
CA ARG A 194 7.77 -5.85 15.44
C ARG A 194 8.42 -6.78 14.42
N VAL A 195 7.77 -6.98 13.27
CA VAL A 195 8.33 -7.81 12.19
C VAL A 195 9.61 -7.19 11.64
N ALA A 196 9.63 -5.87 11.42
CA ALA A 196 10.84 -5.16 10.95
C ALA A 196 12.02 -5.33 11.93
N LEU A 197 11.76 -5.27 13.24
CA LEU A 197 12.76 -5.51 14.27
C LEU A 197 13.29 -6.95 14.22
N GLN A 198 12.40 -7.94 14.14
CA GLN A 198 12.77 -9.36 14.10
C GLN A 198 13.51 -9.75 12.82
N ALA A 199 13.12 -9.17 11.69
CA ALA A 199 13.73 -9.39 10.39
C ALA A 199 15.03 -8.61 10.17
N SER A 200 15.46 -7.79 11.15
CA SER A 200 16.60 -6.87 11.00
C SER A 200 16.48 -5.94 9.77
N ALA A 201 15.25 -5.52 9.43
CA ALA A 201 14.96 -4.60 8.34
C ALA A 201 15.15 -3.14 8.80
N HIS A 202 16.41 -2.74 8.99
CA HIS A 202 16.80 -1.48 9.65
C HIS A 202 16.17 -0.23 9.02
N ASP A 203 16.15 -0.14 7.68
CA ASP A 203 15.61 1.04 6.99
C ASP A 203 14.11 1.20 7.24
N LEU A 204 13.36 0.09 7.10
CA LEU A 204 11.93 0.09 7.37
C LEU A 204 11.64 0.32 8.85
N LEU A 205 12.44 -0.25 9.76
CA LEU A 205 12.33 -0.01 11.20
C LEU A 205 12.43 1.50 11.52
N LEU A 206 13.45 2.18 10.99
CA LEU A 206 13.64 3.62 11.18
C LEU A 206 12.50 4.45 10.59
N ILE A 207 12.00 4.08 9.40
CA ILE A 207 10.84 4.71 8.78
C ILE A 207 9.60 4.58 9.68
N LEU A 208 9.32 3.38 10.18
CA LEU A 208 8.14 3.11 11.00
C LEU A 208 8.21 3.86 12.34
N LEU A 209 9.37 3.89 12.98
CA LEU A 209 9.59 4.65 14.21
C LEU A 209 9.35 6.16 13.99
N ARG A 210 9.96 6.74 12.95
CA ARG A 210 9.80 8.18 12.62
C ARG A 210 8.34 8.55 12.38
N ARG A 211 7.58 7.68 11.72
CA ARG A 211 6.16 7.93 11.39
C ARG A 211 5.22 7.78 12.59
N ARG A 212 5.52 6.85 13.53
CA ARG A 212 4.73 6.66 14.76
C ARG A 212 4.92 7.77 15.78
N VAL A 213 6.16 8.23 15.92
CA VAL A 213 6.60 9.15 16.97
C VAL A 213 6.19 10.60 16.68
N GLY A 214 5.78 10.91 15.44
CA GLY A 214 5.34 12.24 15.03
C GLY A 214 6.50 13.25 14.96
N LYS A 215 6.34 14.33 14.18
CA LYS A 215 7.37 15.37 14.01
C LYS A 215 7.83 16.00 15.34
N GLN A 216 6.97 15.98 16.36
CA GLN A 216 7.20 16.64 17.64
C GLN A 216 8.21 15.92 18.53
N PHE A 217 8.28 14.59 18.46
CA PHE A 217 9.15 13.79 19.32
C PHE A 217 10.46 13.43 18.59
N ALA A 218 10.47 13.40 17.26
CA ALA A 218 11.69 13.38 16.45
C ALA A 218 12.54 14.65 16.63
N ALA A 219 11.92 15.84 16.70
CA ALA A 219 12.62 17.10 17.01
C ALA A 219 13.24 17.08 18.42
N THR A 220 12.53 16.53 19.41
CA THR A 220 13.03 16.37 20.79
C THR A 220 14.16 15.37 20.88
N MET A 221 14.10 14.24 20.17
CA MET A 221 15.18 13.26 20.12
C MET A 221 16.42 13.76 19.39
N GLN A 222 16.25 14.52 18.30
CA GLN A 222 17.35 15.11 17.55
C GLN A 222 18.05 16.20 18.36
N LYS A 223 17.29 16.99 19.14
CA LYS A 223 17.83 17.93 20.12
C LYS A 223 18.58 17.22 21.25
N HIS A 224 18.01 16.16 21.83
CA HIS A 224 18.67 15.37 22.88
C HIS A 224 19.93 14.66 22.41
N PHE A 225 19.96 14.10 21.19
CA PHE A 225 21.18 13.49 20.63
C PHE A 225 22.25 14.56 20.37
N TYR A 226 21.87 15.74 19.88
CA TYR A 226 22.79 16.85 19.68
C TYR A 226 23.37 17.37 21.00
N ASP A 227 22.54 17.55 22.03
CA ASP A 227 22.96 18.02 23.35
C ASP A 227 23.84 16.98 24.07
N THR A 228 23.53 15.69 23.95
CA THR A 228 24.36 14.60 24.48
C THR A 228 25.72 14.54 23.77
N SER A 229 25.76 14.73 22.45
CA SER A 229 27.02 14.75 21.68
C SER A 229 27.92 15.96 22.03
N ARG A 230 27.31 17.09 22.40
CA ARG A 230 28.02 18.28 22.91
C ARG A 230 28.59 18.04 24.31
N SER A 231 27.81 17.40 25.19
CA SER A 231 28.24 17.05 26.54
C SER A 231 29.39 16.04 26.55
N ILE A 232 29.46 15.13 25.57
CA ILE A 232 30.57 14.17 25.46
C ILE A 232 31.86 14.85 24.96
N ARG A 233 31.74 15.86 24.08
CA ARG A 233 32.90 16.64 23.60
C ARG A 233 33.47 17.60 24.65
N SER A 234 32.70 17.99 25.67
CA SER A 234 33.18 18.85 26.77
C SER A 234 33.84 18.08 27.92
N VAL A 235 33.90 16.74 27.85
CA VAL A 235 34.44 15.88 28.93
C VAL A 235 35.71 15.12 28.50
N LEU A 236 36.15 15.25 27.24
CA LEU A 236 37.43 14.73 26.79
C LEU A 236 38.51 15.82 26.98
N PRO A 237 39.50 15.64 27.88
CA PRO A 237 40.63 16.54 27.98
C PRO A 237 41.52 16.39 26.74
N SER A 238 42.00 17.54 26.24
CA SER A 238 43.03 17.68 25.21
C SER A 238 44.33 16.99 25.59
#